data_AF-A0A961Z8U3-F1
#
_entry.id   AF-A0A961Z8U3-F1
#
_cell.length_a   1.000
_cell.length_b   1.000
_cell.length_c   1.000
_cell.angle_alpha   90.00
_cell.angle_beta   90.00
_cell.angle_gamma   90.00
#
_symmetry.space_group_name_H-M   'P 1'
#
loop_
_entity.id
_entity.type
_entity.pdbx_description
1 polymer ?
#
loop_
_entity_poly.entity_id
_entity_poly.type
_entity_poly.pdbx_seq_one_letter_code
_entity_poly.pdbx_strand_id
1 'polypeptide(L)' 'MALDYDKIMNWPFPEVEQTYTAKDTILYALGIGMGYQPLDEQQLNYVYEEADFTAVPTMAVVLAGPGFWAR' A
#
# COMPACT_ATOMS: atom_id res chain seq x y z
N MET A 1 -4.88 -30.89 14.50
CA MET A 1 -5.55 -30.85 13.18
C MET A 1 -4.45 -30.65 12.16
N ALA A 2 -4.33 -31.52 11.16
CA ALA A 2 -3.28 -31.42 10.15
C ALA A 2 -3.72 -30.45 9.04
N LEU A 3 -2.77 -29.69 8.48
CA LEU A 3 -3.00 -28.87 7.29
C LEU A 3 -3.10 -29.78 6.06
N ASP A 4 -4.03 -29.46 5.16
CA ASP A 4 -4.14 -30.11 3.86
C ASP A 4 -3.22 -29.40 2.85
N TYR A 5 -2.11 -30.06 2.49
CA TYR A 5 -1.09 -29.51 1.60
C TYR A 5 -1.63 -29.19 0.21
N ASP A 6 -2.34 -30.15 -0.40
CA ASP A 6 -2.83 -30.03 -1.77
C ASP A 6 -3.86 -28.91 -1.87
N LYS A 7 -4.70 -28.76 -0.84
CA LYS A 7 -5.67 -27.66 -0.77
C LYS A 7 -5.00 -26.28 -0.69
N ILE A 8 -3.94 -26.13 0.09
CA ILE A 8 -3.23 -24.85 0.25
C ILE A 8 -2.45 -24.49 -1.01
N MET A 9 -1.77 -25.46 -1.62
CA MET A 9 -0.97 -25.23 -2.82
C MET A 9 -1.83 -24.86 -4.04
N ASN A 10 -3.08 -25.31 -4.08
CA ASN A 10 -4.05 -25.02 -5.14
C ASN A 10 -5.09 -23.96 -4.73
N TRP A 11 -4.82 -23.14 -3.72
CA TRP A 11 -5.79 -22.17 -3.23
C TRP A 11 -6.13 -21.11 -4.31
N PRO A 12 -7.41 -20.93 -4.66
CA PRO A 12 -7.80 -19.97 -5.68
C PRO A 12 -7.84 -18.56 -5.09
N PHE A 13 -6.77 -17.78 -5.31
CA PHE A 13 -6.80 -16.35 -5.01
C PHE A 13 -7.64 -15.62 -6.07
N PRO A 14 -8.77 -14.98 -5.71
CA PRO A 14 -9.54 -14.20 -6.65
C PRO A 14 -8.75 -12.95 -7.08
N GLU A 15 -8.99 -12.48 -8.30
CA GLU A 15 -8.52 -11.17 -8.73
C GLU A 15 -9.16 -10.08 -7.87
N VAL A 16 -8.38 -9.06 -7.53
CA VAL A 16 -8.81 -7.93 -6.71
C VAL A 16 -8.46 -6.64 -7.44
N GLU A 17 -9.45 -5.78 -7.61
CA GLU A 17 -9.26 -4.42 -8.10
C GLU A 17 -9.38 -3.43 -6.94
N GLN A 18 -8.49 -2.45 -6.91
CA GLN A 18 -8.47 -1.39 -5.92
C GLN A 18 -8.42 -0.04 -6.62
N THR A 19 -9.24 0.90 -6.15
CA THR A 19 -9.19 2.30 -6.57
C THR A 19 -8.64 3.14 -5.43
N TYR A 20 -7.72 4.03 -5.75
CA TYR A 20 -7.15 4.97 -4.80
C TYR A 20 -7.06 6.35 -5.44
N THR A 21 -6.93 7.36 -4.59
CA THR A 21 -6.84 8.77 -4.99
C THR A 21 -5.52 9.37 -4.50
N ALA A 22 -5.25 10.62 -4.90
CA ALA A 22 -4.14 11.39 -4.34
C ALA A 22 -4.22 11.49 -2.80
N LYS A 23 -5.43 11.66 -2.26
CA LYS A 23 -5.66 11.70 -0.81
C LYS A 23 -5.20 10.42 -0.11
N ASP A 24 -5.54 9.25 -0.66
CA ASP A 24 -5.16 7.96 -0.06
C ASP A 24 -3.64 7.76 -0.10
N THR A 25 -3.02 8.22 -1.19
CA THR A 25 -1.56 8.20 -1.38
C THR A 25 -0.84 9.10 -0.37
N ILE A 26 -1.36 10.32 -0.15
CA ILE A 26 -0.83 11.26 0.84
C ILE A 26 -1.02 10.70 2.26
N LEU A 27 -2.19 10.13 2.58
CA LEU A 27 -2.44 9.51 3.88
C LEU A 27 -1.49 8.35 4.15
N TYR A 28 -1.19 7.52 3.14
CA TYR A 28 -0.19 6.47 3.25
C TYR A 28 1.20 7.05 3.55
N ALA A 29 1.63 8.05 2.78
CA ALA A 29 2.94 8.69 2.95
C ALA A 29 3.10 9.32 4.35
N LEU A 30 2.08 10.04 4.83
CA LEU A 30 2.05 10.60 6.18
C LEU A 30 2.08 9.49 7.25
N GLY A 31 1.36 8.39 7.04
CA GLY A 31 1.31 7.26 7.96
C GLY A 31 2.65 6.57 8.18
N ILE A 32 3.57 6.65 7.21
CA ILE A 32 4.94 6.13 7.32
C ILE A 32 5.99 7.21 7.65
N GLY A 33 5.55 8.44 7.94
CA GLY A 33 6.41 9.54 8.43
C GLY A 33 6.94 10.53 7.38
N MET A 34 6.47 10.47 6.13
CA MET A 34 6.82 11.50 5.14
C MET A 34 6.24 12.87 5.56
N GLY A 35 6.96 13.95 5.27
CA GLY A 35 6.58 15.31 5.65
C GLY A 35 6.96 15.69 7.09
N TYR A 36 7.64 14.80 7.83
CA TYR A 36 8.08 15.09 9.20
C TYR A 36 9.23 16.12 9.26
N GLN A 37 10.08 16.19 8.22
CA GLN A 37 11.18 17.15 8.18
C GLN A 37 10.75 18.41 7.40
N PRO A 38 10.49 19.55 8.07
CA PRO A 38 9.90 20.72 7.42
C PRO A 38 10.85 21.47 6.47
N LEU A 39 12.15 21.17 6.49
CA LEU A 39 13.16 21.80 5.62
C LEU A 39 13.59 20.90 4.45
N ASP A 40 13.01 19.70 4.32
CA ASP A 40 13.31 18.80 3.21
C ASP A 40 12.19 18.89 2.15
N GLU A 41 12.38 19.78 1.18
CA GLU A 41 11.41 20.03 0.11
C GLU A 41 11.10 18.79 -0.73
N GLN A 42 12.01 17.80 -0.80
CA GLN A 42 11.77 16.56 -1.53
C GLN A 42 10.60 15.76 -0.95
N GLN A 43 10.27 15.96 0.34
CA GLN A 43 9.13 15.27 0.96
C GLN A 43 7.79 15.79 0.43
N LEU A 44 7.74 17.00 -0.14
CA LEU A 44 6.53 17.55 -0.77
C LEU A 44 6.03 16.68 -1.91
N ASN A 45 6.92 16.01 -2.64
CA ASN A 45 6.56 15.10 -3.72
C ASN A 45 5.69 13.92 -3.24
N TYR A 46 5.64 13.63 -1.94
CA TYR A 46 4.83 12.53 -1.39
C TYR A 46 3.59 13.00 -0.62
N VAL A 47 3.55 14.26 -0.17
CA VAL A 47 2.50 14.76 0.74
C VAL A 47 1.70 15.94 0.18
N TYR A 48 2.07 16.46 -0.99
CA TYR A 48 1.39 17.56 -1.66
C TYR A 48 1.17 17.26 -3.13
N GLU A 49 -0.10 17.21 -3.54
CA GLU A 49 -0.54 16.78 -4.85
C GLU A 49 -0.20 17.76 -6.00
N GLU A 50 0.08 19.03 -5.70
CA GLU A 50 0.44 20.03 -6.72
C GLU A 50 1.96 20.13 -6.96
N ALA A 51 2.77 19.37 -6.22
CA ALA A 51 4.21 19.23 -6.46
C ALA A 51 4.50 18.26 -7.62
N ASP A 52 5.74 17.77 -7.73
CA ASP A 52 6.06 16.62 -8.58
C ASP A 52 5.59 15.31 -7.90
N PHE A 53 4.28 15.20 -7.77
CA PHE A 53 3.62 14.23 -6.89
C PHE A 53 3.83 12.78 -7.33
N THR A 54 4.29 11.94 -6.42
CA THR A 54 4.50 10.51 -6.63
C THR A 54 4.08 9.69 -5.41
N ALA A 55 3.61 8.47 -5.66
CA ALA A 55 3.36 7.51 -4.59
C ALA A 55 4.68 6.96 -4.03
N VAL A 56 4.69 6.66 -2.73
CA VAL A 56 5.76 5.87 -2.14
C VAL A 56 5.61 4.42 -2.60
N PRO A 57 6.63 3.78 -3.20
CA PRO A 57 6.49 2.45 -3.82
C PRO A 57 5.91 1.35 -2.92
N THR A 58 6.16 1.45 -1.61
CA THR A 58 5.67 0.48 -0.62
C THR A 58 4.15 0.51 -0.42
N MET A 59 3.44 1.54 -0.93
CA MET A 59 1.97 1.59 -0.92
C MET A 59 1.36 0.38 -1.64
N ALA A 60 2.05 -0.17 -2.64
CA ALA A 60 1.62 -1.37 -3.35
C ALA A 60 1.39 -2.58 -2.42
N VAL A 61 2.13 -2.69 -1.31
CA VAL A 61 1.97 -3.77 -0.31
C VAL A 61 0.64 -3.65 0.43
N VAL A 62 0.14 -2.42 0.64
CA VAL A 62 -1.17 -2.17 1.25
C VAL A 62 -2.29 -2.47 0.25
N LEU A 63 -2.15 -2.03 -1.00
CA LEU A 63 -3.16 -2.21 -2.03
C LEU A 63 -3.32 -3.68 -2.44
N ALA A 64 -2.21 -4.39 -2.62
CA ALA A 64 -2.18 -5.77 -3.09
C ALA A 64 -2.12 -6.81 -1.96
N GLY A 65 -2.28 -6.39 -0.70
CA GLY A 65 -2.24 -7.29 0.45
C GLY A 65 -3.47 -8.22 0.48
N PRO A 66 -3.32 -9.55 0.45
CA PRO A 66 -4.46 -10.49 0.47
C PRO A 66 -5.14 -10.58 1.84
N GLY A 67 -4.70 -9.79 2.83
CA GLY A 67 -5.06 -9.97 4.23
C GLY A 67 -4.64 -11.34 4.77
N PHE A 68 -5.28 -11.77 5.86
CA PHE A 68 -5.09 -13.13 6.37
C PHE A 68 -6.03 -14.08 5.64
N TRP A 69 -5.54 -14.66 4.54
CA TRP A 69 -6.28 -15.53 3.64
C TRP A 69 -6.50 -16.96 4.17
N ALA A 70 -5.67 -17.40 5.12
CA ALA A 70 -5.68 -18.76 5.68
C ALA A 70 -6.60 -18.92 6.91
N ARG A 71 -7.65 -18.09 7.03
CA ARG A 71 -8.65 -18.19 8.10
C ARG A 71 -9.60 -19.37 7.90
#